data_AF-A0A3D4ZKJ2-F1
#
_entry.id   AF-A0A3D4ZKJ2-F1
#
_cell.length_a   1.000
_cell.length_b   1.000
_cell.length_c   1.000
_cell.angle_alpha   90.00
_cell.angle_beta   90.00
_cell.angle_gamma   90.00
#
_symmetry.space_group_name_H-M   'P 1'
#
loop_
_entity.id
_entity.type
_entity.pdbx_description
1 polymer ?
#
loop_
_entity_poly.entity_id
_entity_poly.type
_entity_poly.pdbx_seq_one_letter_code
_entity_poly.pdbx_strand_id
1 'polypeptide(L)' 'SIVENIMMGIMYDIPSIHQVKQVIVGRECVLEGKQPEVIRGA' A
#
# COMPACT_ATOMS: atom_id res chain seq x y z
N SER A 1 -14.84 4.90 1.99
CA SER A 1 -14.56 4.03 3.16
C SER A 1 -13.08 4.16 3.59
N ILE A 2 -12.69 3.84 4.84
CA ILE A 2 -11.28 3.96 5.30
C ILE A 2 -10.35 3.07 4.47
N VAL A 3 -10.73 1.80 4.29
CA VAL A 3 -9.95 0.81 3.52
C VAL A 3 -9.80 1.27 2.07
N GLU A 4 -10.89 1.72 1.47
CA GLU A 4 -10.92 2.20 0.09
C GLU A 4 -9.99 3.39 -0.14
N ASN A 5 -9.93 4.34 0.80
CA ASN A 5 -9.01 5.48 0.70
C ASN A 5 -7.54 5.04 0.70
N ILE A 6 -7.18 4.13 1.61
CA ILE A 6 -5.80 3.58 1.70
C ILE A 6 -5.46 2.80 0.41
N MET A 7 -6.38 1.96 -0.05
CA MET A 7 -6.16 1.15 -1.24
C MET A 7 -6.11 1.97 -2.53
N MET A 8 -6.91 3.04 -2.64
CA MET A 8 -6.93 3.91 -3.81
C MET A 8 -5.56 4.51 -4.12
N GLY A 9 -4.77 4.90 -3.11
CA GLY A 9 -3.42 5.40 -3.32
C GLY A 9 -2.50 4.34 -3.93
N ILE A 10 -2.39 3.19 -3.25
CA ILE A 10 -1.43 2.15 -3.62
C ILE A 10 -1.80 1.41 -4.93
N MET A 11 -3.08 1.39 -5.33
CA MET A 11 -3.54 0.72 -6.55
C MET A 11 -2.99 1.37 -7.84
N TYR A 12 -2.65 2.66 -7.82
CA TYR A 12 -1.98 3.31 -8.97
C TYR A 12 -0.48 3.01 -9.02
N ASP A 13 0.15 2.81 -7.86
CA ASP A 13 1.58 2.58 -7.75
C ASP A 13 1.96 1.12 -8.05
N ILE A 14 1.18 0.15 -7.55
CA ILE A 14 1.45 -1.29 -7.69
C ILE A 14 1.74 -1.71 -9.13
N PRO A 15 0.94 -1.31 -10.15
CA PRO A 15 1.20 -1.70 -11.53
C PRO A 15 2.55 -1.21 -12.08
N SER A 16 3.07 -0.10 -11.56
CA SER A 16 4.35 0.49 -11.99
C SER A 16 5.54 -0.09 -11.21
N ILE A 17 5.29 -0.66 -10.02
CA ILE A 17 6.33 -1.26 -9.19
C ILE A 17 6.62 -2.67 -9.70
N HIS A 18 7.87 -2.90 -10.10
CA HIS A 18 8.30 -4.20 -10.57
C HIS A 18 8.45 -5.17 -9.39
N GLN A 19 8.06 -6.43 -9.63
CA GLN A 19 8.23 -7.55 -8.69
C GLN A 19 7.59 -7.31 -7.30
N VAL A 20 6.41 -6.68 -7.21
CA VAL A 20 5.67 -6.61 -5.93
C VAL A 20 5.33 -8.02 -5.46
N LYS A 21 5.72 -8.35 -4.22
CA LYS A 21 5.41 -9.63 -3.57
C LYS A 21 4.32 -9.51 -2.51
N GLN A 22 4.34 -8.41 -1.75
CA GLN A 22 3.43 -8.21 -0.63
C GLN A 22 3.25 -6.71 -0.36
N VAL A 23 2.06 -6.32 0.11
CA VAL A 23 1.76 -4.98 0.64
C VAL A 23 1.29 -5.13 2.08
N ILE A 24 1.84 -4.31 2.98
CA ILE A 24 1.51 -4.33 4.42
C ILE A 24 0.81 -3.03 4.78
N VAL A 25 -0.44 -3.14 5.25
CA VAL A 25 -1.22 -2.02 5.76
C VAL A 25 -1.16 -2.06 7.29
N GLY A 26 -0.34 -1.19 7.87
CA GLY A 26 -0.15 -1.08 9.32
C GLY A 26 -1.15 -0.15 10.00
N ARG A 27 -1.02 -0.03 11.32
CA ARG A 27 -1.90 0.80 12.17
C ARG A 27 -1.83 2.27 11.77
N GLU A 28 -0.62 2.74 11.49
CA GLU A 28 -0.31 4.11 11.09
C GLU A 28 -0.91 4.50 9.74
N CYS A 29 -1.16 3.54 8.85
CA CYS A 29 -1.92 3.80 7.61
C CYS A 29 -3.36 4.24 7.92
N VAL A 30 -3.94 3.71 9.00
CA VAL A 30 -5.32 3.99 9.42
C VAL A 30 -5.41 5.23 10.29
N LEU A 31 -4.50 5.38 11.27
CA LEU A 31 -4.56 6.45 12.27
C LEU A 31 -3.89 7.74 11.80
N GLU A 32 -2.84 7.65 10.99
CA GLU A 32 -1.99 8.78 10.61
C GLU A 32 -2.02 9.06 9.10
N GLY A 33 -2.68 8.21 8.31
CA GLY A 33 -2.72 8.35 6.85
C GLY A 33 -1.38 8.09 6.17
N LYS A 34 -0.47 7.35 6.81
CA LYS A 34 0.78 6.91 6.17
C LYS A 34 0.51 5.96 5.01
N GLN A 35 1.46 5.89 4.08
CA GLN A 35 1.37 4.98 2.94
C GLN A 35 1.70 3.53 3.35
N PRO A 36 1.04 2.52 2.75
CA PRO A 36 1.37 1.11 2.96
C PRO A 36 2.81 0.77 2.55
N GLU A 37 3.40 -0.21 3.21
CA GLU A 37 4.73 -0.72 2.86
C GLU A 37 4.63 -1.75 1.73
N VAL A 38 5.49 -1.63 0.71
CA VAL A 38 5.55 -2.56 -0.43
C VAL A 38 6.82 -3.39 -0.36
N ILE A 39 6.67 -4.69 -0.18
CA ILE A 39 7.76 -5.66 -0.21
C ILE A 39 7.91 -6.19 -1.64
N ARG A 40 9.11 -6.02 -2.20
CA ARG A 40 9.46 -6.52 -3.53
C ARG A 40 10.11 -7.90 -3.43
N GLY A 41 9.90 -8.74 -4.44
CA GLY A 41 10.63 -9.98 -4.66
C GLY A 41 12.04 -9.70 -5.19
N ALA A 42 12.91 -10.71 -5.05
CA ALA A 42 14.21 -10.74 -5.72
C ALA A 42 14.07 -11.19 -7.18
#